data_AF-A0A8X6V969-F1
#
_entry.id   AF-A0A8X6V969-F1
#
_cell.length_a   1.000
_cell.length_b   1.000
_cell.length_c   1.000
_cell.angle_alpha   90.00
_cell.angle_beta   90.00
_cell.angle_gamma   90.00
#
_symmetry.space_group_name_H-M   'P 1'
#
loop_
_entity.id
_entity.type
_entity.pdbx_description
1 polymer ?
#
loop_
_entity_poly.entity_id
_entity_poly.type
_entity_poly.pdbx_seq_one_letter_code
_entity_poly.pdbx_strand_id
1 'polypeptide(L)'
;MDQSSRRPQHRKKCSRTANCFIGRHAQVASSLRALVSSRTIRRRLGSQWPLRVLTLTSTHRDLRLEWCRSRGNWTAAEWNQVVFRNESRFNHSSDDNRVRVWKRGGTFVVNASILPLLYSDTPLRQLV
;
A
#
# COMPACT_ATOMS: atom_id res chain seq x y z
N MET A 1 -11.93 -26.82 -28.12
CA MET A 1 -12.09 -27.41 -26.77
C MET A 1 -10.88 -26.92 -25.96
N ASP A 2 -10.93 -25.69 -25.43
CA ASP A 2 -11.41 -25.31 -24.08
C ASP A 2 -10.63 -26.09 -22.99
N GLN A 3 -9.84 -25.46 -22.11
CA GLN A 3 -10.29 -24.63 -21.00
C GLN A 3 -9.28 -23.53 -20.63
N SER A 4 -9.56 -22.28 -21.00
CA SER A 4 -9.01 -21.11 -20.31
C SER A 4 -9.99 -20.73 -19.20
N SER A 5 -9.96 -21.47 -18.08
CA SER A 5 -10.74 -21.13 -16.88
C SER A 5 -10.14 -19.89 -16.22
N ARG A 6 -10.52 -18.71 -16.73
CA ARG A 6 -10.26 -17.42 -16.08
C ARG A 6 -11.05 -17.40 -14.78
N ARG A 7 -10.40 -17.69 -13.65
CA ARG A 7 -11.00 -17.47 -12.34
C ARG A 7 -11.42 -16.00 -12.23
N PRO A 8 -12.70 -15.70 -11.94
CA PRO A 8 -13.14 -14.33 -11.77
C PRO A 8 -12.42 -13.75 -10.54
N GLN A 9 -11.58 -12.75 -10.76
CA GLN A 9 -10.98 -11.95 -9.71
C GLN A 9 -12.06 -11.07 -9.10
N HIS A 10 -12.92 -11.66 -8.27
CA HIS A 10 -13.83 -10.89 -7.43
C HIS A 10 -13.06 -10.27 -6.25
N ARG A 11 -12.03 -9.45 -6.57
CA ARG A 11 -11.43 -8.53 -5.61
C ARG A 11 -12.51 -7.51 -5.31
N LYS A 12 -13.27 -7.74 -4.23
CA LYS A 12 -14.09 -6.69 -3.63
C LYS A 12 -13.16 -5.50 -3.42
N LYS A 13 -13.33 -4.44 -4.23
CA LYS A 13 -12.65 -3.17 -3.98
C LYS A 13 -13.00 -2.81 -2.55
N CYS A 14 -12.02 -2.76 -1.67
CA CYS A 14 -12.21 -2.23 -0.34
C CYS A 14 -12.43 -0.73 -0.52
N SER A 15 -13.69 -0.33 -0.66
CA SER A 15 -14.14 1.04 -0.77
C SER A 15 -14.05 1.72 0.59
N ARG A 16 -12.83 1.95 1.07
CA ARG A 16 -12.54 2.94 2.13
C ARG A 16 -11.24 3.70 1.83
N THR A 17 -11.14 4.22 0.60
CA THR A 17 -10.18 5.28 0.27
C THR A 17 -10.91 6.60 0.23
N ALA A 18 -10.91 7.28 1.37
CA ALA A 18 -11.12 8.72 1.63
C ALA A 18 -11.66 8.82 3.07
N ASN A 19 -11.02 9.65 3.91
CA ASN A 19 -11.36 9.98 5.32
C ASN A 19 -10.63 9.29 6.48
N CYS A 20 -9.37 8.85 6.33
CA CYS A 20 -8.56 8.45 7.49
C CYS A 20 -8.28 9.61 8.48
N PHE A 21 -8.16 10.86 8.00
CA PHE A 21 -7.92 12.02 8.85
C PHE A 21 -9.19 12.49 9.58
N ILE A 22 -10.32 12.57 8.87
CA ILE A 22 -11.61 13.00 9.43
C ILE A 22 -12.11 11.98 10.47
N GLY A 23 -12.00 10.68 10.19
CA GLY A 23 -12.38 9.63 11.14
C GLY A 23 -11.56 9.65 12.42
N ARG A 24 -10.25 9.94 12.33
CA ARG A 24 -9.37 10.02 13.50
C ARG A 24 -9.61 11.31 14.31
N HIS A 25 -9.90 12.42 13.65
CA HIS A 25 -10.27 13.68 14.32
C HIS A 25 -11.53 13.51 15.16
N ALA A 26 -12.59 12.93 14.56
CA ALA A 26 -13.84 12.65 15.26
C ALA A 26 -13.65 11.68 16.45
N GLN A 27 -12.85 10.62 16.27
CA GLN A 27 -12.56 9.66 17.34
C GLN A 27 -11.82 10.32 18.52
N VAL A 28 -10.79 11.11 18.26
CA VAL A 28 -10.00 11.78 19.31
C VAL A 28 -10.82 12.84 20.04
N ALA A 29 -11.60 13.64 19.32
CA ALA A 29 -12.48 14.64 19.92
C ALA A 29 -13.56 14.00 20.82
N SER A 30 -14.14 12.87 20.37
CA SER A 30 -15.12 12.10 21.15
C SER A 30 -14.49 11.47 22.41
N SER A 31 -13.32 10.85 22.29
CA SER A 31 -12.64 10.22 23.44
C SER A 31 -12.17 11.22 24.49
N LEU A 32 -11.72 12.41 24.08
CA LEU A 32 -11.25 13.46 24.99
C LEU A 32 -12.38 14.36 25.51
N ARG A 33 -13.61 14.23 24.98
CA ARG A 33 -14.75 15.13 25.23
C ARG A 33 -14.37 16.62 25.15
N ALA A 34 -13.45 16.95 24.23
CA ALA A 34 -12.89 18.28 24.09
C ALA A 34 -12.84 18.69 22.61
N LEU A 35 -13.09 19.98 22.36
CA LEU A 35 -12.97 20.57 21.02
C LEU A 35 -11.49 20.76 20.67
N VAL A 36 -10.89 19.77 20.01
CA VAL A 36 -9.49 19.84 19.59
C VAL A 36 -9.38 20.26 18.13
N SER A 37 -8.57 21.28 17.85
CA SER A 37 -8.34 21.72 16.47
C SER A 37 -7.64 20.65 15.62
N SER A 38 -7.99 20.58 14.34
CA SER A 38 -7.32 19.72 13.36
C SER A 38 -5.80 19.95 13.29
N ARG A 39 -5.36 21.19 13.57
CA ARG A 39 -3.95 21.57 13.63
C ARG A 39 -3.23 20.91 14.80
N THR A 40 -3.85 20.92 15.97
CA THR A 40 -3.30 20.29 17.18
C THR A 40 -3.17 18.77 17.01
N ILE A 41 -4.20 18.12 16.46
CA ILE A 41 -4.19 16.67 16.18
C ILE A 41 -3.07 16.31 15.20
N ARG A 42 -2.89 17.09 14.12
CA ARG A 42 -1.82 16.85 13.14
C ARG A 42 -0.43 16.99 13.77
N ARG A 43 -0.21 18.00 14.62
CA ARG A 43 1.07 18.24 15.29
C ARG A 43 1.42 17.15 16.30
N ARG A 44 0.42 16.62 17.01
CA ARG A 44 0.62 15.65 18.10
C ARG A 44 0.64 14.18 17.63
N LEU A 45 -0.17 13.83 16.63
CA LEU A 45 -0.30 12.43 16.17
C LEU A 45 0.44 12.14 14.86
N GLY A 46 0.94 13.17 14.18
CA GLY A 46 1.60 13.04 12.88
C GLY A 46 0.69 12.48 11.78
N SER A 47 1.17 12.50 10.55
CA SER A 47 0.53 11.83 9.41
C SER A 47 0.90 10.35 9.39
N GLN A 48 0.42 9.59 10.37
CA GLN A 48 0.57 8.14 10.38
C GLN A 48 -0.30 7.54 9.26
N TRP A 49 0.35 6.93 8.28
CA TRP A 49 -0.32 6.16 7.24
C TRP A 49 -1.05 4.99 7.90
N PRO A 50 -2.36 4.81 7.67
CA PRO A 50 -3.04 3.62 8.15
C PRO A 50 -2.40 2.40 7.48
N LEU A 51 -2.04 1.40 8.27
CA LEU A 51 -1.63 0.11 7.76
C LEU A 51 -2.74 -0.44 6.86
N ARG A 52 -2.43 -0.72 5.60
CA ARG A 52 -3.35 -1.36 4.66
C ARG A 52 -3.35 -2.86 4.94
N VAL A 53 -4.12 -3.26 5.95
CA VAL A 53 -4.27 -4.68 6.33
C VAL A 53 -5.52 -5.24 5.65
N LEU A 54 -5.39 -6.43 5.07
CA LEU A 54 -6.55 -7.18 4.59
C LEU A 54 -7.42 -7.60 5.77
N THR A 55 -8.72 -7.29 5.71
CA THR A 55 -9.66 -7.78 6.71
C THR A 55 -9.80 -9.30 6.58
N LEU A 56 -9.31 -10.04 7.57
CA LEU A 56 -9.48 -11.49 7.65
C LEU A 56 -10.93 -11.82 8.03
N THR A 57 -11.46 -12.92 7.50
CA THR A 57 -12.71 -13.54 7.98
C THR A 57 -12.47 -14.18 9.35
N SER A 58 -13.51 -14.47 10.12
CA SER A 58 -13.39 -15.16 11.43
C SER A 58 -12.62 -16.48 11.30
N THR A 59 -13.02 -17.33 10.36
CA THR A 59 -12.38 -18.62 10.09
C THR A 59 -10.87 -18.49 9.81
N HIS A 60 -10.47 -17.50 9.02
CA HIS A 60 -9.05 -17.27 8.75
C HIS A 60 -8.27 -16.84 10.01
N ARG A 61 -8.91 -16.15 10.96
CA ARG A 61 -8.26 -15.79 12.24
C ARG A 61 -8.09 -17.02 13.11
N ASP A 62 -9.12 -17.86 13.22
CA ASP A 62 -9.10 -19.05 14.06
C ASP A 62 -8.03 -20.04 13.57
N LEU A 63 -8.00 -20.33 12.27
CA LEU A 63 -6.98 -21.20 11.67
C LEU A 63 -5.56 -20.67 11.89
N ARG A 64 -5.35 -19.35 11.73
CA ARG A 64 -4.03 -18.75 11.97
C ARG A 64 -3.64 -18.85 13.44
N LEU A 65 -4.58 -18.62 14.35
CA LEU A 65 -4.33 -18.70 15.79
C LEU A 65 -3.98 -20.12 16.22
N GLU A 66 -4.72 -21.11 15.74
CA GLU A 66 -4.44 -22.53 15.97
C GLU A 66 -3.09 -22.94 15.39
N TRP A 67 -2.77 -22.48 14.17
CA TRP A 67 -1.48 -22.72 13.54
C TRP A 67 -0.32 -22.15 14.37
N CYS A 68 -0.47 -20.94 14.92
CA CYS A 68 0.53 -20.32 15.79
C CYS A 68 0.65 -21.03 17.13
N ARG A 69 -0.48 -21.41 17.76
CA ARG A 69 -0.48 -22.10 19.06
C ARG A 69 0.19 -23.47 18.97
N SER A 70 -0.11 -24.23 17.92
CA SER A 70 0.47 -25.56 17.68
C SER A 70 1.99 -25.53 17.39
N ARG A 71 2.55 -24.36 17.06
CA ARG A 71 3.97 -24.21 16.71
C ARG A 71 4.71 -23.16 17.54
N GLY A 72 4.07 -22.66 18.61
CA GLY A 72 4.61 -21.58 19.42
C GLY A 72 5.85 -21.98 20.23
N ASN A 73 6.01 -23.28 20.49
CA ASN A 73 7.12 -23.87 21.24
C ASN A 73 8.08 -24.69 20.36
N TRP A 74 7.98 -24.56 19.02
CA TRP A 74 8.88 -25.27 18.11
C TRP A 74 10.34 -24.87 18.33
N THR A 75 11.20 -25.88 18.35
CA THR A 75 12.65 -25.78 18.44
C THR A 75 13.25 -25.39 17.08
N ALA A 76 14.50 -24.90 17.09
CA ALA A 76 15.22 -24.56 15.86
C ALA A 76 15.35 -25.75 14.89
N ALA A 77 15.51 -26.97 15.42
CA ALA A 77 15.58 -28.18 14.61
C ALA A 77 14.26 -28.45 13.86
N GLU A 78 13.12 -28.23 14.50
CA GLU A 78 11.80 -28.39 13.86
C GLU A 78 11.56 -27.32 12.79
N TRP A 79 11.99 -26.07 13.03
CA TRP A 79 11.94 -25.02 12.00
C TRP A 79 12.78 -25.37 10.77
N ASN A 80 13.95 -26.00 10.95
CA ASN A 80 14.84 -26.39 9.85
C ASN A 80 14.25 -27.48 8.95
N GLN A 81 13.20 -28.19 9.38
CA GLN A 81 12.52 -29.20 8.56
C GLN A 81 11.49 -28.58 7.60
N VAL A 82 11.11 -27.31 7.79
CA VAL A 82 10.09 -26.65 6.97
C VAL A 82 10.70 -25.99 5.75
N VAL A 83 10.30 -26.46 4.57
CA VAL A 83 10.63 -25.78 3.30
C VAL A 83 9.46 -24.90 2.87
N PHE A 84 9.68 -23.59 2.86
CA PHE A 84 8.69 -22.63 2.38
C PHE A 84 8.75 -22.48 0.86
N ARG A 85 7.59 -22.52 0.21
CA ARG A 85 7.44 -22.16 -1.20
C ARG A 85 6.49 -20.97 -1.31
N ASN A 86 6.93 -19.92 -1.99
CA ASN A 86 6.09 -18.78 -2.34
C ASN A 86 6.40 -18.30 -3.74
N GLU A 87 5.41 -17.69 -4.39
CA GLU A 87 5.56 -17.03 -5.68
C GLU A 87 5.49 -15.52 -5.47
N SER A 88 6.55 -14.82 -5.83
CA SER A 88 6.59 -13.36 -5.86
C SER A 88 6.66 -12.89 -7.31
N ARG A 89 5.93 -11.81 -7.61
CA ARG A 89 6.07 -11.11 -8.88
C ARG A 89 7.17 -10.06 -8.73
N PHE A 90 8.18 -10.13 -9.60
CA PHE A 90 9.19 -9.08 -9.73
C PHE A 90 8.83 -8.24 -10.94
N ASN A 91 8.70 -6.93 -10.73
CA ASN A 91 8.45 -5.99 -11.81
C ASN A 91 9.80 -5.33 -12.16
N HIS A 92 10.16 -5.35 -13.44
CA HIS A 92 11.36 -4.68 -13.94
C HIS A 92 11.22 -3.14 -13.88
N SER A 93 9.99 -2.62 -14.01
CA SER A 93 9.64 -1.21 -13.87
C SER A 93 8.30 -1.07 -13.13
N SER A 94 8.07 0.07 -12.46
CA SER A 94 6.78 0.34 -11.80
C SER A 94 5.66 0.40 -12.84
N ASP A 95 4.56 -0.31 -12.60
CA ASP A 95 3.38 -0.40 -13.47
C ASP A 95 2.43 0.79 -13.30
N ASP A 96 2.71 1.67 -12.35
CA ASP A 96 1.83 2.79 -11.99
C ASP A 96 2.07 4.06 -12.82
N ASN A 97 2.99 4.05 -13.80
CA ASN A 97 3.46 5.21 -14.58
C ASN A 97 3.86 6.41 -13.70
N ARG A 98 4.11 6.20 -12.40
CA ARG A 98 4.47 7.27 -11.47
C ARG A 98 5.97 7.35 -11.33
N VAL A 99 6.51 8.48 -11.76
CA VAL A 99 7.90 8.82 -11.53
C VAL A 99 8.03 9.45 -10.14
N ARG A 100 8.91 8.92 -9.31
CA ARG A 100 9.31 9.59 -8.07
C ARG A 100 10.23 10.76 -8.42
N VAL A 101 9.83 11.96 -8.04
CA VAL A 101 10.57 13.21 -8.32
C VAL A 101 11.04 13.80 -7.00
N TRP A 102 12.28 14.26 -6.94
CA TRP A 102 12.80 14.96 -5.77
C TRP A 102 12.50 16.45 -5.90
N LYS A 103 12.02 17.09 -4.83
CA LYS A 103 11.78 18.53 -4.79
C LYS A 103 12.80 19.20 -3.87
N ARG A 104 13.55 20.18 -4.39
CA ARG A 104 14.46 21.04 -3.59
C ARG A 104 13.93 22.47 -3.67
N GLY A 105 13.59 23.09 -2.55
CA GLY A 105 13.30 24.53 -2.50
C GLY A 105 12.20 25.05 -3.42
N GLY A 106 11.19 24.25 -3.75
CA GLY A 106 10.11 24.69 -4.66
C GLY A 106 10.22 24.13 -6.08
N THR A 107 11.41 23.75 -6.53
CA THR A 107 11.66 23.21 -7.87
C THR A 107 11.73 21.68 -7.87
N PHE A 108 11.14 21.08 -8.89
CA PHE A 108 11.17 19.63 -9.13
C PHE A 108 12.44 19.27 -9.89
N VAL A 109 13.25 18.38 -9.34
CA VAL A 109 14.41 17.80 -10.01
C VAL A 109 13.99 16.43 -10.53
N VAL A 110 13.66 16.37 -11.81
CA VAL A 110 13.52 15.10 -12.54
C VAL A 110 14.91 14.66 -13.01
N ASN A 111 15.24 13.38 -12.88
CA ASN A 111 16.50 12.86 -13.40
C ASN A 111 16.49 12.99 -14.94
N ALA A 112 17.57 13.47 -15.56
CA ALA A 112 17.60 13.80 -16.99
C ALA A 112 17.24 12.62 -17.91
N SER A 113 17.45 11.39 -17.44
CA SER A 113 17.10 10.14 -18.13
C SER A 113 15.59 9.91 -18.30
N ILE A 114 14.73 10.75 -17.71
CA ILE A 114 13.26 10.59 -17.70
C ILE A 114 12.56 11.62 -18.62
N LEU A 115 13.32 12.55 -19.22
CA LEU A 115 12.81 13.58 -20.14
C LEU A 115 11.96 13.05 -21.31
N PRO A 116 12.23 11.86 -21.91
CA PRO A 116 11.41 11.37 -23.03
C PRO A 116 9.96 11.01 -22.66
N LEU A 117 9.65 10.78 -21.37
CA LEU A 117 8.30 10.41 -20.92
C LEU A 117 7.43 11.62 -20.52
N LEU A 118 8.01 12.82 -20.44
CA LEU A 118 7.29 14.05 -20.10
C LEU A 118 7.23 15.06 -21.24
N TYR A 119 7.87 14.77 -22.37
CA TYR A 119 7.94 15.65 -23.54
C TYR A 119 7.73 14.84 -24.82
N SER A 120 6.56 14.21 -24.96
CA SER A 120 6.15 13.54 -26.21
C SER A 120 5.49 14.48 -27.23
N ASP A 121 5.47 15.80 -26.98
CA ASP A 121 5.00 16.80 -27.93
C ASP A 121 6.13 17.76 -28.33
N THR A 122 7.10 17.24 -29.08
CA THR A 122 7.87 18.07 -30.01
C THR A 122 7.06 18.19 -31.30
N PRO A 123 6.52 19.36 -31.68
CA PRO A 123 6.09 19.56 -33.04
C PRO A 123 7.35 19.60 -33.91
N LEU A 124 7.65 18.48 -34.56
CA LEU A 124 8.54 18.48 -35.72
C LEU A 124 7.83 19.29 -36.82
N ARG A 125 8.25 20.53 -37.04
CA ARG A 125 8.27 21.23 -38.35
C ARG A 125 8.80 22.65 -38.21
N GLN A 126 10.11 22.78 -38.28
CA GLN A 126 10.71 23.74 -39.21
C GLN A 126 11.54 22.89 -40.18
N LEU A 127 11.05 22.77 -41.41
CA LEU A 127 11.85 22.39 -42.56
C LEU A 127 11.54 23.42 -43.65
N VAL A 128 12.55 24.27 -43.86
CA VAL A 128 12.75 25.25 -44.95
C VAL A 128 11.83 26.47 -44.91
#